data_AF-A0A1A7YND6-F1
#
_entry.id   AF-A0A1A7YND6-F1
#
_cell.length_a   1.000
_cell.length_b   1.000
_cell.length_c   1.000
_cell.angle_alpha   90.00
_cell.angle_beta   90.00
_cell.angle_gamma   90.00
#
_symmetry.space_group_name_H-M   'P 1'
#
loop_
_entity.id
_entity.type
_entity.pdbx_description
1 polymer ?
#
loop_
_entity_poly.entity_id
_entity_poly.type
_entity_poly.pdbx_seq_one_letter_code
_entity_poly.pdbx_strand_id
1 'polypeptide(L)'
;MCQSELDGQRKEGRQREREAARLRQQLESTNLALEHSNQRACALDAEHRRVCQQLSESKELCTQLQDLEKELSSRLNSVEEVKQQLQKEHAEAQAKISSLSQDLSSEQARARRLASEVELLNQNLQRSDNELKATTDSLEQSQEKVETLTQWIKKSESLLSSKSELSLTNETSHLAESPEAGFCSTRRHTTGETERQLSERVMELEKERAVTVAGQEALLMRLSQSQETCEHLKEQLEALRRHSLSLQDSCTKLQTLNTQLQLEQASLSSQHATVQARSSESEARCAALEAESKVWAREREESVSRMEALRRDHERMTALQQQQEVELEELLEKHSQLRSNYRSLEAQHRELEARYKELLDSKTQLEEREKEIKTERQKMEEEAQSRIERERELERLREDNERLQAQQKDWLASQAELLAQGSVLKAELSSSQLERTRLEGELSALRETNQSLDLSSARLTSQYQLLTQLKGNMEEENRHLAEQNQSLLKENRALLEQSLERRDQHYSQQREYQEKLSELRREKQKLVEKIMDQYR
;
A
#
# COMPACT_ATOMS: atom_id res chain seq x y z
N MET A 1 -6.34 -96.66 1.23
CA MET A 1 -6.39 -96.17 -0.17
C MET A 1 -7.60 -95.27 -0.33
N CYS A 2 -8.70 -95.68 -0.98
CA CYS A 2 -9.75 -94.77 -1.46
C CYS A 2 -10.30 -93.76 -0.43
N GLN A 3 -10.55 -94.15 0.84
CA GLN A 3 -11.04 -93.22 1.87
C GLN A 3 -10.00 -92.17 2.30
N SER A 4 -8.73 -92.55 2.48
CA SER A 4 -7.66 -91.61 2.86
C SER A 4 -7.34 -90.61 1.74
N GLU A 5 -7.50 -91.01 0.49
CA GLU A 5 -7.37 -90.13 -0.68
C GLU A 5 -8.50 -89.09 -0.73
N LEU A 6 -9.76 -89.53 -0.53
CA LEU A 6 -10.92 -88.62 -0.46
C LEU A 6 -10.81 -87.62 0.70
N ASP A 7 -10.37 -88.04 1.88
CA ASP A 7 -10.18 -87.12 3.02
C ASP A 7 -8.92 -86.24 2.88
N GLY A 8 -7.94 -86.65 2.09
CA GLY A 8 -6.86 -85.78 1.59
C GLY A 8 -7.40 -84.66 0.70
N GLN A 9 -8.13 -85.01 -0.35
CA GLN A 9 -8.77 -84.06 -1.27
C GLN A 9 -9.72 -83.08 -0.53
N ARG A 10 -10.45 -83.55 0.48
CA ARG A 10 -11.30 -82.71 1.36
C ARG A 10 -10.51 -81.79 2.31
N LYS A 11 -9.25 -82.10 2.62
CA LYS A 11 -8.37 -81.19 3.38
C LYS A 11 -7.79 -80.13 2.44
N GLU A 12 -7.29 -80.53 1.28
CA GLU A 12 -6.80 -79.61 0.25
C GLU A 12 -7.88 -78.65 -0.23
N GLY A 13 -9.11 -79.12 -0.49
CA GLY A 13 -10.24 -78.28 -0.88
C GLY A 13 -10.50 -77.17 0.15
N ARG A 14 -10.59 -77.53 1.43
CA ARG A 14 -10.75 -76.58 2.54
C ARG A 14 -9.53 -75.67 2.75
N GLN A 15 -8.34 -76.04 2.28
CA GLN A 15 -7.19 -75.15 2.24
C GLN A 15 -7.28 -74.15 1.08
N ARG A 16 -7.57 -74.64 -0.14
CA ARG A 16 -7.80 -73.81 -1.33
C ARG A 16 -8.94 -72.80 -1.13
N GLU A 17 -10.01 -73.18 -0.42
CA GLU A 17 -11.10 -72.28 -0.03
C GLU A 17 -10.63 -71.14 0.89
N ARG A 18 -9.78 -71.44 1.89
CA ARG A 18 -9.22 -70.44 2.81
C ARG A 18 -8.23 -69.51 2.09
N GLU A 19 -7.44 -70.05 1.18
CA GLU A 19 -6.50 -69.29 0.34
C GLU A 19 -7.26 -68.38 -0.62
N ALA A 20 -8.32 -68.89 -1.29
CA ALA A 20 -9.20 -68.09 -2.13
C ALA A 20 -9.95 -66.99 -1.33
N ALA A 21 -10.39 -67.28 -0.10
CA ALA A 21 -11.01 -66.27 0.77
C ALA A 21 -10.03 -65.17 1.17
N ARG A 22 -8.78 -65.52 1.53
CA ARG A 22 -7.71 -64.55 1.79
C ARG A 22 -7.40 -63.68 0.56
N LEU A 23 -7.29 -64.30 -0.61
CA LEU A 23 -7.02 -63.60 -1.88
C LEU A 23 -8.16 -62.65 -2.27
N ARG A 24 -9.43 -63.01 -2.01
CA ARG A 24 -10.59 -62.10 -2.18
C ARG A 24 -10.50 -60.91 -1.22
N GLN A 25 -10.29 -61.16 0.06
CA GLN A 25 -10.15 -60.09 1.07
C GLN A 25 -8.97 -59.15 0.74
N GLN A 26 -7.86 -59.69 0.23
CA GLN A 26 -6.73 -58.90 -0.26
C GLN A 26 -7.12 -58.07 -1.48
N LEU A 27 -7.73 -58.66 -2.50
CA LEU A 27 -8.23 -57.95 -3.70
C LEU A 27 -9.23 -56.83 -3.34
N GLU A 28 -10.17 -57.10 -2.45
CA GLU A 28 -11.14 -56.12 -1.92
C GLU A 28 -10.41 -54.96 -1.23
N SER A 29 -9.42 -55.26 -0.37
CA SER A 29 -8.62 -54.22 0.30
C SER A 29 -7.77 -53.38 -0.68
N THR A 30 -7.21 -53.99 -1.73
CA THR A 30 -6.47 -53.26 -2.77
C THR A 30 -7.38 -52.44 -3.67
N ASN A 31 -8.59 -52.93 -3.96
CA ASN A 31 -9.57 -52.19 -4.75
C ASN A 31 -10.03 -50.94 -3.99
N LEU A 32 -10.37 -51.05 -2.70
CA LEU A 32 -10.72 -49.89 -1.87
C LEU A 32 -9.57 -48.88 -1.75
N ALA A 33 -8.32 -49.35 -1.68
CA ALA A 33 -7.14 -48.47 -1.68
C ALA A 33 -6.95 -47.75 -3.03
N LEU A 34 -7.16 -48.45 -4.16
CA LEU A 34 -7.11 -47.88 -5.51
C LEU A 34 -8.27 -46.91 -5.76
N GLU A 35 -9.48 -47.20 -5.29
CA GLU A 35 -10.64 -46.31 -5.33
C GLU A 35 -10.37 -45.03 -4.54
N HIS A 36 -9.83 -45.13 -3.32
CA HIS A 36 -9.43 -43.94 -2.56
C HIS A 36 -8.31 -43.15 -3.26
N SER A 37 -7.34 -43.83 -3.87
CA SER A 37 -6.28 -43.18 -4.66
C SER A 37 -6.84 -42.44 -5.87
N ASN A 38 -7.75 -43.06 -6.62
CA ASN A 38 -8.43 -42.46 -7.77
C ASN A 38 -9.31 -41.27 -7.36
N GLN A 39 -10.02 -41.34 -6.23
CA GLN A 39 -10.77 -40.21 -5.68
C GLN A 39 -9.86 -39.03 -5.33
N ARG A 40 -8.67 -39.28 -4.75
CA ARG A 40 -7.66 -38.23 -4.50
C ARG A 40 -7.12 -37.64 -5.80
N ALA A 41 -6.82 -38.47 -6.80
CA ALA A 41 -6.37 -38.01 -8.11
C ALA A 41 -7.42 -37.11 -8.78
N CYS A 42 -8.68 -37.52 -8.82
CA CYS A 42 -9.79 -36.72 -9.37
C CYS A 42 -10.00 -35.40 -8.61
N ALA A 43 -9.78 -35.35 -7.30
CA ALA A 43 -9.84 -34.12 -6.51
C ALA A 43 -8.70 -33.15 -6.87
N LEU A 44 -7.46 -33.65 -6.92
CA LEU A 44 -6.28 -32.87 -7.33
C LEU A 44 -6.40 -32.36 -8.78
N ASP A 45 -6.94 -33.17 -9.69
CA ASP A 45 -7.25 -32.78 -11.07
C ASP A 45 -8.26 -31.62 -11.12
N ALA A 46 -9.29 -31.65 -10.27
CA ALA A 46 -10.29 -30.59 -10.18
C ALA A 46 -9.71 -29.29 -9.58
N GLU A 47 -8.83 -29.40 -8.59
CA GLU A 47 -8.09 -28.27 -8.02
C GLU A 47 -7.11 -27.67 -9.04
N HIS A 48 -6.34 -28.50 -9.74
CA HIS A 48 -5.43 -28.05 -10.81
C HIS A 48 -6.18 -27.32 -11.92
N ARG A 49 -7.36 -27.80 -12.34
CA ARG A 49 -8.22 -27.11 -13.32
C ARG A 49 -8.68 -25.73 -12.83
N ARG A 50 -9.05 -25.58 -11.55
CA ARG A 50 -9.41 -24.28 -10.96
C ARG A 50 -8.21 -23.33 -10.91
N VAL A 51 -7.03 -23.82 -10.54
CA VAL A 51 -5.79 -23.03 -10.54
C VAL A 51 -5.41 -22.59 -11.96
N CYS A 52 -5.60 -23.46 -12.97
CA CYS A 52 -5.44 -23.07 -14.38
C CYS A 52 -6.42 -21.96 -14.81
N GLN A 53 -7.68 -22.02 -14.38
CA GLN A 53 -8.70 -20.99 -14.69
C GLN A 53 -8.32 -19.63 -14.08
N GLN A 54 -7.98 -19.61 -12.79
CA GLN A 54 -7.46 -18.42 -12.10
C GLN A 54 -6.17 -17.88 -12.74
N LEU A 55 -5.31 -18.77 -13.25
CA LEU A 55 -4.10 -18.37 -13.97
C LEU A 55 -4.40 -17.76 -15.34
N SER A 56 -5.43 -18.19 -16.07
CA SER A 56 -5.91 -17.47 -17.27
C SER A 56 -6.51 -16.11 -16.93
N GLU A 57 -7.42 -16.05 -15.95
CA GLU A 57 -8.07 -14.81 -15.49
C GLU A 57 -7.03 -13.75 -15.08
N SER A 58 -6.03 -14.14 -14.28
CA SER A 58 -4.94 -13.23 -13.89
C SER A 58 -4.07 -12.76 -15.08
N LYS A 59 -3.86 -13.58 -16.11
CA LYS A 59 -3.12 -13.18 -17.32
C LYS A 59 -3.92 -12.20 -18.17
N GLU A 60 -5.21 -12.42 -18.30
CA GLU A 60 -6.13 -11.51 -19.01
C GLU A 60 -6.18 -10.14 -18.32
N LEU A 61 -6.29 -10.10 -16.99
CA LEU A 61 -6.20 -8.88 -16.20
C LEU A 61 -4.84 -8.18 -16.36
N CYS A 62 -3.73 -8.92 -16.38
CA CYS A 62 -2.40 -8.35 -16.66
C CYS A 62 -2.30 -7.74 -18.07
N THR A 63 -2.90 -8.35 -19.10
CA THR A 63 -2.92 -7.76 -20.44
C THR A 63 -3.79 -6.50 -20.50
N GLN A 64 -4.96 -6.48 -19.84
CA GLN A 64 -5.82 -5.30 -19.74
C GLN A 64 -5.11 -4.14 -19.04
N LEU A 65 -4.37 -4.41 -17.95
CA LEU A 65 -3.56 -3.40 -17.26
C LEU A 65 -2.45 -2.84 -18.16
N GLN A 66 -1.76 -3.67 -18.95
CA GLN A 66 -0.74 -3.20 -19.90
C GLN A 66 -1.33 -2.36 -21.04
N ASP A 67 -2.54 -2.64 -21.50
CA ASP A 67 -3.19 -1.83 -22.54
C ASP A 67 -3.70 -0.50 -21.97
N LEU A 68 -4.22 -0.48 -20.74
CA LEU A 68 -4.52 0.75 -20.01
C LEU A 68 -3.26 1.60 -19.73
N GLU A 69 -2.13 0.97 -19.42
CA GLU A 69 -0.84 1.66 -19.23
C GLU A 69 -0.36 2.33 -20.55
N LYS A 70 -0.53 1.66 -21.69
CA LYS A 70 -0.25 2.24 -23.03
C LYS A 70 -1.20 3.40 -23.36
N GLU A 71 -2.49 3.28 -23.04
CA GLU A 71 -3.45 4.38 -23.20
C GLU A 71 -3.13 5.59 -22.32
N LEU A 72 -2.78 5.37 -21.05
CA LEU A 72 -2.40 6.45 -20.14
C LEU A 72 -1.09 7.10 -20.60
N SER A 73 -0.13 6.32 -21.11
CA SER A 73 1.12 6.84 -21.67
C SER A 73 0.88 7.69 -22.92
N SER A 74 0.01 7.28 -23.84
CA SER A 74 -0.29 8.07 -25.05
C SER A 74 -1.09 9.33 -24.74
N ARG A 75 -2.00 9.28 -23.76
CA ARG A 75 -2.70 10.47 -23.22
C ARG A 75 -1.74 11.42 -22.51
N LEU A 76 -0.77 10.92 -21.74
CA LEU A 76 0.24 11.75 -21.09
C LEU A 76 1.09 12.49 -22.14
N ASN A 77 1.59 11.77 -23.15
CA ASN A 77 2.37 12.36 -24.24
C ASN A 77 1.59 13.48 -24.97
N SER A 78 0.32 13.26 -25.30
CA SER A 78 -0.49 14.30 -25.98
C SER A 78 -0.79 15.51 -25.08
N VAL A 79 -0.93 15.31 -23.77
CA VAL A 79 -1.02 16.42 -22.79
C VAL A 79 0.32 17.17 -22.69
N GLU A 80 1.46 16.50 -22.78
CA GLU A 80 2.77 17.16 -22.82
C GLU A 80 3.00 17.93 -24.13
N GLU A 81 2.55 17.40 -25.27
CA GLU A 81 2.56 18.11 -26.56
C GLU A 81 1.71 19.39 -26.50
N VAL A 82 0.47 19.30 -26.01
CA VAL A 82 -0.42 20.46 -25.82
C VAL A 82 0.16 21.47 -24.83
N LYS A 83 0.80 21.00 -23.74
CA LYS A 83 1.51 21.87 -22.79
C LYS A 83 2.69 22.60 -23.45
N GLN A 84 3.48 21.93 -24.28
CA GLN A 84 4.57 22.56 -25.04
C GLN A 84 4.05 23.56 -26.08
N GLN A 85 2.91 23.27 -26.71
CA GLN A 85 2.21 24.16 -27.64
C GLN A 85 1.79 25.46 -26.93
N LEU A 86 1.05 25.35 -25.81
CA LEU A 86 0.61 26.48 -25.00
C LEU A 86 1.78 27.29 -24.41
N GLN A 87 2.90 26.65 -24.07
CA GLN A 87 4.11 27.36 -23.63
C GLN A 87 4.74 28.22 -24.72
N LYS A 88 4.74 27.76 -25.99
CA LYS A 88 5.19 28.57 -27.14
C LYS A 88 4.24 29.74 -27.38
N GLU A 89 2.94 29.48 -27.40
CA GLU A 89 1.91 30.51 -27.61
C GLU A 89 1.92 31.58 -26.51
N HIS A 90 2.13 31.20 -25.24
CA HIS A 90 2.34 32.13 -24.13
C HIS A 90 3.63 32.96 -24.32
N ALA A 91 4.74 32.34 -24.71
CA ALA A 91 5.99 33.06 -24.95
C ALA A 91 5.87 34.07 -26.11
N GLU A 92 5.18 33.69 -27.19
CA GLU A 92 4.86 34.60 -28.29
C GLU A 92 3.92 35.74 -27.86
N ALA A 93 2.87 35.45 -27.10
CA ALA A 93 1.96 36.47 -26.60
C ALA A 93 2.69 37.46 -25.67
N GLN A 94 3.54 36.96 -24.78
CA GLN A 94 4.36 37.77 -23.88
C GLN A 94 5.39 38.62 -24.66
N ALA A 95 5.99 38.10 -25.73
CA ALA A 95 6.83 38.89 -26.62
C ALA A 95 6.06 40.01 -27.35
N LYS A 96 4.86 39.71 -27.88
CA LYS A 96 3.96 40.69 -28.53
C LYS A 96 3.49 41.77 -27.56
N ILE A 97 3.14 41.41 -26.32
CA ILE A 97 2.81 42.37 -25.25
C ILE A 97 4.02 43.24 -24.90
N SER A 98 5.23 42.67 -24.87
CA SER A 98 6.47 43.42 -24.58
C SER A 98 6.78 44.44 -25.67
N SER A 99 6.66 44.08 -26.95
CA SER A 99 6.89 45.02 -28.07
C SER A 99 5.83 46.13 -28.08
N LEU A 100 4.54 45.79 -27.95
CA LEU A 100 3.47 46.79 -27.91
C LEU A 100 3.60 47.75 -26.71
N SER A 101 4.12 47.27 -25.58
CA SER A 101 4.41 48.11 -24.41
C SER A 101 5.57 49.08 -24.67
N GLN A 102 6.60 48.62 -25.40
CA GLN A 102 7.72 49.46 -25.83
C GLN A 102 7.27 50.51 -26.87
N ASP A 103 6.45 50.11 -27.84
CA ASP A 103 5.87 51.01 -28.85
C ASP A 103 4.99 52.08 -28.20
N LEU A 104 4.09 51.69 -27.29
CA LEU A 104 3.25 52.60 -26.50
C LEU A 104 4.09 53.59 -25.68
N SER A 105 5.17 53.14 -25.05
CA SER A 105 6.12 54.00 -24.33
C SER A 105 6.80 55.00 -25.27
N SER A 106 7.16 54.57 -26.49
CA SER A 106 7.73 55.44 -27.52
C SER A 106 6.74 56.50 -28.01
N GLU A 107 5.46 56.16 -28.17
CA GLU A 107 4.40 57.11 -28.54
C GLU A 107 4.03 58.05 -27.40
N GLN A 108 4.00 57.59 -26.15
CA GLN A 108 3.88 58.48 -24.99
C GLN A 108 5.04 59.48 -24.92
N ALA A 109 6.26 59.07 -25.27
CA ALA A 109 7.41 59.97 -25.36
C ALA A 109 7.30 60.96 -26.54
N ARG A 110 6.75 60.55 -27.69
CA ARG A 110 6.44 61.44 -28.83
C ARG A 110 5.36 62.45 -28.47
N ALA A 111 4.25 62.00 -27.89
CA ALA A 111 3.14 62.85 -27.45
C ALA A 111 3.57 63.88 -26.39
N ARG A 112 4.42 63.50 -25.42
CA ARG A 112 4.99 64.44 -24.44
C ARG A 112 5.89 65.51 -25.08
N ARG A 113 6.67 65.18 -26.11
CA ARG A 113 7.47 66.17 -26.87
C ARG A 113 6.56 67.15 -27.61
N LEU A 114 5.58 66.64 -28.35
CA LEU A 114 4.60 67.46 -29.06
C LEU A 114 3.81 68.38 -28.11
N ALA A 115 3.42 67.89 -26.92
CA ALA A 115 2.79 68.72 -25.89
C ALA A 115 3.70 69.88 -25.45
N SER A 116 4.98 69.60 -25.13
CA SER A 116 5.95 70.66 -24.75
C SER A 116 6.25 71.65 -25.89
N GLU A 117 6.15 71.21 -27.15
CA GLU A 117 6.31 72.05 -28.34
C GLU A 117 5.09 72.95 -28.56
N VAL A 118 3.87 72.44 -28.33
CA VAL A 118 2.62 73.24 -28.32
C VAL A 118 2.61 74.23 -27.15
N GLU A 119 3.10 73.86 -25.97
CA GLU A 119 3.28 74.79 -24.84
C GLU A 119 4.27 75.92 -25.18
N LEU A 120 5.40 75.60 -25.82
CA LEU A 120 6.38 76.59 -26.26
C LEU A 120 5.78 77.54 -27.33
N LEU A 121 5.02 77.00 -28.29
CA LEU A 121 4.33 77.78 -29.31
C LEU A 121 3.23 78.68 -28.70
N ASN A 122 2.47 78.20 -27.71
CA ASN A 122 1.51 79.03 -26.98
C ASN A 122 2.19 80.16 -26.21
N GLN A 123 3.34 79.92 -25.57
CA GLN A 123 4.12 80.98 -24.93
C GLN A 123 4.64 82.01 -25.94
N ASN A 124 5.06 81.56 -27.14
CA ASN A 124 5.48 82.47 -28.20
C ASN A 124 4.31 83.30 -28.75
N LEU A 125 3.14 82.68 -28.95
CA LEU A 125 1.90 83.39 -29.31
C LEU A 125 1.53 84.43 -28.26
N GLN A 126 1.58 84.10 -26.96
CA GLN A 126 1.34 85.07 -25.88
C GLN A 126 2.37 86.20 -25.85
N ARG A 127 3.65 85.95 -26.18
CA ARG A 127 4.66 87.00 -26.34
C ARG A 127 4.28 87.94 -27.49
N SER A 128 4.00 87.40 -28.68
CA SER A 128 3.57 88.23 -29.83
C SER A 128 2.24 88.96 -29.60
N ASP A 129 1.29 88.38 -28.87
CA ASP A 129 0.03 89.03 -28.48
C ASP A 129 0.26 90.22 -27.54
N ASN A 130 1.21 90.08 -26.61
CA ASN A 130 1.56 91.14 -25.67
C ASN A 130 2.43 92.22 -26.33
N GLU A 131 3.29 91.86 -27.28
CA GLU A 131 4.01 92.80 -28.14
C GLU A 131 3.03 93.57 -29.05
N LEU A 132 2.06 92.89 -29.67
CA LEU A 132 1.00 93.51 -30.45
C LEU A 132 0.19 94.50 -29.60
N LYS A 133 -0.23 94.10 -28.39
CA LYS A 133 -0.90 95.01 -27.43
C LYS A 133 -0.02 96.22 -27.10
N ALA A 134 1.24 96.03 -26.77
CA ALA A 134 2.16 97.15 -26.53
C ALA A 134 2.29 98.07 -27.75
N THR A 135 2.21 97.55 -28.98
CA THR A 135 2.17 98.39 -30.19
C THR A 135 0.82 99.06 -30.44
N THR A 136 -0.33 98.45 -30.10
CA THR A 136 -1.63 99.13 -30.16
C THR A 136 -1.75 100.21 -29.10
N ASP A 137 -1.33 99.95 -27.86
CA ASP A 137 -1.31 100.93 -26.78
C ASP A 137 -0.39 102.12 -27.14
N SER A 138 0.75 101.85 -27.77
CA SER A 138 1.65 102.90 -28.28
C SER A 138 1.09 103.62 -29.51
N LEU A 139 0.25 102.97 -30.32
CA LEU A 139 -0.43 103.59 -31.46
C LEU A 139 -1.57 104.49 -30.97
N GLU A 140 -2.39 104.02 -30.03
CA GLU A 140 -3.44 104.81 -29.36
C GLU A 140 -2.83 106.04 -28.66
N GLN A 141 -1.77 105.87 -27.87
CA GLN A 141 -1.01 107.00 -27.31
C GLN A 141 -0.39 107.93 -28.37
N SER A 142 -0.24 107.50 -29.62
CA SER A 142 0.20 108.37 -30.73
C SER A 142 -1.00 109.07 -31.39
N GLN A 143 -2.15 108.40 -31.47
CA GLN A 143 -3.42 108.97 -31.92
C GLN A 143 -3.93 110.02 -30.94
N GLU A 144 -3.89 109.78 -29.63
CA GLU A 144 -4.19 110.78 -28.59
C GLU A 144 -3.28 112.02 -28.71
N LYS A 145 -1.99 111.84 -29.06
CA LYS A 145 -1.06 112.96 -29.33
C LYS A 145 -1.44 113.71 -30.61
N VAL A 146 -1.85 113.01 -31.67
CA VAL A 146 -2.36 113.62 -32.91
C VAL A 146 -3.71 114.32 -32.67
N GLU A 147 -4.60 113.76 -31.87
CA GLU A 147 -5.89 114.36 -31.52
C GLU A 147 -5.73 115.58 -30.62
N THR A 148 -4.87 115.54 -29.60
CA THR A 148 -4.58 116.71 -28.76
C THR A 148 -3.87 117.81 -29.54
N LEU A 149 -2.99 117.48 -30.49
CA LEU A 149 -2.46 118.44 -31.47
C LEU A 149 -3.57 118.99 -32.40
N THR A 150 -4.50 118.15 -32.86
CA THR A 150 -5.65 118.57 -33.68
C THR A 150 -6.63 119.45 -32.89
N GLN A 151 -6.81 119.20 -31.60
CA GLN A 151 -7.57 120.06 -30.69
C GLN A 151 -6.84 121.39 -30.43
N TRP A 152 -5.51 121.40 -30.38
CA TRP A 152 -4.71 122.63 -30.35
C TRP A 152 -4.85 123.45 -31.63
N ILE A 153 -4.81 122.82 -32.81
CA ILE A 153 -5.07 123.47 -34.10
C ILE A 153 -6.47 124.08 -34.10
N LYS A 154 -7.51 123.29 -33.75
CA LYS A 154 -8.90 123.78 -33.63
C LYS A 154 -9.03 124.93 -32.63
N LYS A 155 -8.31 124.93 -31.51
CA LYS A 155 -8.27 126.05 -30.54
C LYS A 155 -7.56 127.30 -31.08
N SER A 156 -6.59 127.14 -31.98
CA SER A 156 -5.92 128.27 -32.63
C SER A 156 -6.80 128.91 -33.72
N GLU A 157 -7.61 128.11 -34.41
CA GLU A 157 -8.58 128.59 -35.42
C GLU A 157 -9.84 129.18 -34.77
N SER A 158 -10.33 128.61 -33.65
CA SER A 158 -11.57 129.04 -32.98
C SER A 158 -11.51 130.37 -32.23
N LEU A 159 -10.48 131.20 -32.47
CA LEU A 159 -10.37 132.57 -31.95
C LEU A 159 -10.73 133.65 -32.97
N LEU A 160 -11.11 133.26 -34.20
CA LEU A 160 -11.60 134.17 -35.23
C LEU A 160 -13.03 133.81 -35.69
N SER A 161 -13.90 134.82 -35.63
CA SER A 161 -15.32 134.82 -36.06
C SER A 161 -16.32 134.09 -35.15
N SER A 162 -17.33 134.83 -34.70
CA SER A 162 -18.56 134.32 -34.08
C SER A 162 -19.69 135.34 -34.25
N LYS A 163 -20.85 134.92 -34.78
CA LYS A 163 -22.09 135.70 -34.85
C LYS A 163 -23.30 134.87 -35.34
N SER A 164 -24.44 135.00 -34.66
CA SER A 164 -25.82 134.90 -35.18
C SER A 164 -26.33 133.54 -35.72
N GLU A 165 -27.62 133.14 -35.66
CA GLU A 165 -28.83 133.59 -34.91
C GLU A 165 -30.01 132.57 -35.09
N LEU A 166 -30.93 132.47 -34.10
CA LEU A 166 -32.39 132.09 -34.22
C LEU A 166 -32.76 130.67 -34.78
N SER A 167 -33.96 130.06 -34.62
CA SER A 167 -35.20 130.21 -33.80
C SER A 167 -36.01 128.88 -33.87
N LEU A 168 -36.67 128.35 -32.81
CA LEU A 168 -38.12 128.39 -32.45
C LEU A 168 -39.13 128.00 -33.59
N THR A 169 -40.29 127.34 -33.40
CA THR A 169 -41.20 127.18 -32.21
C THR A 169 -42.15 125.94 -32.30
N ASN A 170 -43.11 125.79 -31.37
CA ASN A 170 -44.01 124.64 -31.11
C ASN A 170 -45.39 124.61 -31.86
N GLU A 171 -46.15 123.55 -31.56
CA GLU A 171 -47.52 123.14 -31.95
C GLU A 171 -48.68 124.10 -31.56
N THR A 172 -49.87 123.97 -32.18
CA THR A 172 -51.25 123.94 -31.56
C THR A 172 -52.38 123.83 -32.63
N SER A 173 -53.67 123.76 -32.24
CA SER A 173 -54.77 123.19 -33.06
C SER A 173 -56.19 123.84 -32.97
N HIS A 174 -56.94 123.74 -34.09
CA HIS A 174 -58.41 123.72 -34.32
C HIS A 174 -59.42 124.81 -33.81
N LEU A 175 -60.04 125.51 -34.80
CA LEU A 175 -61.50 125.75 -35.08
C LEU A 175 -62.54 126.20 -34.00
N ALA A 176 -63.41 127.18 -34.36
CA ALA A 176 -64.87 126.97 -34.65
C ALA A 176 -65.69 128.28 -34.96
N GLU A 177 -66.94 128.07 -35.46
CA GLU A 177 -68.15 128.97 -35.51
C GLU A 177 -68.36 130.05 -36.62
N SER A 178 -69.59 130.64 -36.68
CA SER A 178 -70.31 131.01 -37.94
C SER A 178 -71.26 132.27 -37.86
N PRO A 179 -72.46 132.41 -38.50
CA PRO A 179 -72.73 133.34 -39.64
C PRO A 179 -73.88 134.39 -39.46
N GLU A 180 -74.15 135.25 -40.46
CA GLU A 180 -75.50 135.88 -40.70
C GLU A 180 -75.73 136.50 -42.12
N ALA A 181 -76.88 137.15 -42.41
CA ALA A 181 -77.41 137.45 -43.78
C ALA A 181 -78.18 138.81 -43.97
N GLY A 182 -78.60 139.18 -45.22
CA GLY A 182 -79.33 140.44 -45.55
C GLY A 182 -79.98 140.51 -46.97
N PHE A 183 -80.89 141.48 -47.26
CA PHE A 183 -81.90 141.41 -48.37
C PHE A 183 -82.50 142.78 -48.89
N CYS A 184 -83.25 142.77 -50.02
CA CYS A 184 -84.34 143.70 -50.49
C CYS A 184 -84.17 144.62 -51.76
N SER A 185 -85.25 145.30 -52.24
CA SER A 185 -85.50 145.66 -53.70
C SER A 185 -86.55 146.80 -54.05
N THR A 186 -86.76 147.08 -55.36
CA THR A 186 -87.97 147.62 -56.12
C THR A 186 -88.45 149.11 -56.25
N ARG A 187 -88.36 149.69 -57.49
CA ARG A 187 -89.41 150.08 -58.53
C ARG A 187 -90.55 151.20 -58.42
N ARG A 188 -90.63 152.09 -59.46
CA ARG A 188 -91.81 152.54 -60.33
C ARG A 188 -92.64 153.89 -60.19
N HIS A 189 -93.53 154.16 -61.20
CA HIS A 189 -94.22 155.43 -61.67
C HIS A 189 -95.80 155.39 -61.55
N THR A 190 -96.69 156.37 -61.88
CA THR A 190 -96.96 157.28 -63.07
C THR A 190 -97.42 158.75 -62.67
N THR A 191 -98.24 159.63 -63.31
CA THR A 191 -99.24 159.77 -64.46
C THR A 191 -99.40 161.30 -64.83
N GLY A 192 -100.28 161.93 -65.66
CA GLY A 192 -101.40 161.58 -66.62
C GLY A 192 -102.27 162.82 -67.08
N GLU A 193 -103.07 162.72 -68.18
CA GLU A 193 -104.31 163.51 -68.58
C GLU A 193 -104.21 165.04 -69.01
N THR A 194 -105.11 165.79 -69.71
CA THR A 194 -106.45 165.65 -70.41
C THR A 194 -106.84 166.83 -71.39
N GLU A 195 -108.01 166.78 -72.09
CA GLU A 195 -108.83 167.83 -72.84
C GLU A 195 -108.38 168.34 -74.26
N ARG A 196 -109.09 168.19 -75.41
CA ARG A 196 -110.39 168.70 -75.99
C ARG A 196 -110.35 170.18 -76.50
N GLN A 197 -110.85 170.58 -77.69
CA GLN A 197 -111.52 169.94 -78.86
C GLN A 197 -111.45 170.86 -80.13
N LEU A 198 -112.04 170.43 -81.29
CA LEU A 198 -111.98 171.01 -82.69
C LEU A 198 -110.75 170.56 -83.53
N SER A 199 -110.84 170.06 -84.78
CA SER A 199 -112.00 169.65 -85.61
C SER A 199 -111.64 168.52 -86.61
N GLU A 200 -112.28 167.37 -86.46
CA GLU A 200 -112.82 166.42 -87.48
C GLU A 200 -112.17 166.18 -88.88
N ARG A 201 -110.89 166.48 -89.12
CA ARG A 201 -110.19 166.06 -90.36
C ARG A 201 -108.81 165.40 -90.17
N VAL A 202 -108.39 165.19 -88.93
CA VAL A 202 -107.12 164.51 -88.56
C VAL A 202 -107.36 163.10 -87.97
N MET A 203 -108.57 162.85 -87.46
CA MET A 203 -109.03 161.65 -86.74
C MET A 203 -108.95 160.30 -87.50
N GLU A 204 -108.61 160.30 -88.79
CA GLU A 204 -108.50 159.10 -89.62
C GLU A 204 -107.05 158.62 -89.74
N LEU A 205 -106.08 159.52 -89.94
CA LEU A 205 -104.66 159.17 -90.12
C LEU A 205 -103.95 158.77 -88.81
N GLU A 206 -104.37 159.31 -87.65
CA GLU A 206 -103.75 158.97 -86.37
C GLU A 206 -104.10 157.55 -85.89
N LYS A 207 -105.25 157.00 -86.32
CA LYS A 207 -105.68 155.65 -85.97
C LYS A 207 -104.83 154.57 -86.64
N GLU A 208 -104.45 154.76 -87.90
CA GLU A 208 -103.55 153.83 -88.61
C GLU A 208 -102.16 153.80 -87.97
N ARG A 209 -101.68 154.96 -87.49
CA ARG A 209 -100.40 155.06 -86.78
C ARG A 209 -100.42 154.38 -85.40
N ALA A 210 -101.52 154.46 -84.67
CA ALA A 210 -101.66 153.75 -83.39
C ALA A 210 -101.66 152.23 -83.56
N VAL A 211 -102.37 151.70 -84.56
CA VAL A 211 -102.44 150.25 -84.86
C VAL A 211 -101.08 149.69 -85.28
N THR A 212 -100.32 150.44 -86.09
CA THR A 212 -98.99 150.00 -86.55
C THR A 212 -97.95 149.99 -85.42
N VAL A 213 -97.99 150.96 -84.49
CA VAL A 213 -97.12 150.94 -83.29
C VAL A 213 -97.48 149.77 -82.37
N ALA A 214 -98.77 149.55 -82.07
CA ALA A 214 -99.20 148.42 -81.25
C ALA A 214 -98.80 147.05 -81.85
N GLY A 215 -98.79 146.93 -83.18
CA GLY A 215 -98.29 145.76 -83.89
C GLY A 215 -96.78 145.54 -83.72
N GLN A 216 -95.97 146.62 -83.72
CA GLN A 216 -94.54 146.53 -83.46
C GLN A 216 -94.24 146.18 -81.99
N GLU A 217 -94.93 146.79 -81.04
CA GLU A 217 -94.80 146.48 -79.61
C GLU A 217 -95.19 145.02 -79.31
N ALA A 218 -96.26 144.51 -79.91
CA ALA A 218 -96.66 143.10 -79.79
C ALA A 218 -95.60 142.13 -80.34
N LEU A 219 -94.93 142.48 -81.45
CA LEU A 219 -93.85 141.67 -82.00
C LEU A 219 -92.57 141.74 -81.15
N LEU A 220 -92.24 142.91 -80.59
CA LEU A 220 -91.10 143.07 -79.68
C LEU A 220 -91.31 142.32 -78.35
N MET A 221 -92.51 142.37 -77.76
CA MET A 221 -92.89 141.57 -76.59
C MET A 221 -92.84 140.07 -76.87
N ARG A 222 -93.27 139.63 -78.06
CA ARG A 222 -93.22 138.23 -78.47
C ARG A 222 -91.78 137.76 -78.76
N LEU A 223 -90.92 138.66 -79.24
CA LEU A 223 -89.49 138.42 -79.39
C LEU A 223 -88.80 138.33 -78.02
N SER A 224 -89.09 139.24 -77.08
CA SER A 224 -88.51 139.18 -75.73
C SER A 224 -88.95 137.91 -74.99
N GLN A 225 -90.22 137.51 -75.08
CA GLN A 225 -90.71 136.23 -74.55
C GLN A 225 -90.00 135.02 -75.18
N SER A 226 -89.67 135.07 -76.49
CA SER A 226 -88.88 134.02 -77.13
C SER A 226 -87.41 134.02 -76.68
N GLN A 227 -86.85 135.20 -76.36
CA GLN A 227 -85.50 135.33 -75.82
C GLN A 227 -85.43 134.86 -74.37
N GLU A 228 -86.36 135.29 -73.51
CA GLU A 228 -86.53 134.86 -72.12
C GLU A 228 -86.71 133.32 -72.03
N THR A 229 -87.54 132.73 -72.89
CA THR A 229 -87.69 131.25 -72.92
C THR A 229 -86.45 130.55 -73.47
N CYS A 230 -85.74 131.12 -74.45
CA CYS A 230 -84.45 130.58 -74.90
C CYS A 230 -83.34 130.72 -73.85
N GLU A 231 -83.35 131.77 -73.04
CA GLU A 231 -82.41 131.94 -71.92
C GLU A 231 -82.75 130.98 -70.79
N HIS A 232 -84.02 130.83 -70.42
CA HIS A 232 -84.45 129.84 -69.44
C HIS A 232 -84.13 128.40 -69.89
N LEU A 233 -84.26 128.08 -71.19
CA LEU A 233 -83.83 126.78 -71.73
C LEU A 233 -82.30 126.60 -71.71
N LYS A 234 -81.49 127.67 -71.88
CA LYS A 234 -80.04 127.61 -71.66
C LYS A 234 -79.72 127.38 -70.19
N GLU A 235 -80.35 128.11 -69.26
CA GLU A 235 -80.19 127.93 -67.82
C GLU A 235 -80.52 126.51 -67.38
N GLN A 236 -81.64 125.94 -67.88
CA GLN A 236 -82.01 124.55 -67.66
C GLN A 236 -80.97 123.57 -68.23
N LEU A 237 -80.50 123.78 -69.46
CA LEU A 237 -79.45 122.94 -70.06
C LEU A 237 -78.12 123.03 -69.31
N GLU A 238 -77.77 124.20 -68.77
CA GLU A 238 -76.61 124.37 -67.92
C GLU A 238 -76.81 123.77 -66.53
N ALA A 239 -77.99 123.87 -65.93
CA ALA A 239 -78.32 123.20 -64.67
C ALA A 239 -78.25 121.67 -64.82
N LEU A 240 -78.75 121.14 -65.94
CA LEU A 240 -78.61 119.72 -66.31
C LEU A 240 -77.13 119.36 -66.52
N ARG A 241 -76.33 120.18 -67.22
CA ARG A 241 -74.87 119.95 -67.34
C ARG A 241 -74.15 119.96 -66.00
N ARG A 242 -74.42 120.93 -65.12
CA ARG A 242 -73.88 121.00 -63.74
C ARG A 242 -74.29 119.76 -62.93
N HIS A 243 -75.53 119.30 -63.10
CA HIS A 243 -76.02 118.09 -62.43
C HIS A 243 -75.35 116.82 -62.97
N SER A 244 -75.20 116.67 -64.29
CA SER A 244 -74.45 115.56 -64.90
C SER A 244 -72.98 115.55 -64.48
N LEU A 245 -72.33 116.71 -64.38
CA LEU A 245 -70.96 116.83 -63.87
C LEU A 245 -70.89 116.47 -62.37
N SER A 246 -71.80 116.96 -61.54
CA SER A 246 -71.87 116.60 -60.11
C SER A 246 -72.16 115.11 -59.91
N LEU A 247 -72.97 114.50 -60.78
CA LEU A 247 -73.23 113.07 -60.78
C LEU A 247 -72.00 112.27 -61.26
N GLN A 248 -71.26 112.75 -62.26
CA GLN A 248 -69.97 112.19 -62.70
C GLN A 248 -68.90 112.29 -61.58
N ASP A 249 -68.85 113.40 -60.85
CA ASP A 249 -68.01 113.58 -59.67
C ASP A 249 -68.41 112.64 -58.53
N SER A 250 -69.71 112.38 -58.34
CA SER A 250 -70.18 111.43 -57.33
C SER A 250 -69.89 109.97 -57.73
N CYS A 251 -70.08 109.61 -58.99
CA CYS A 251 -69.74 108.30 -59.54
C CYS A 251 -68.23 108.03 -59.48
N THR A 252 -67.39 109.00 -59.82
CA THR A 252 -65.93 108.85 -59.70
C THR A 252 -65.47 108.75 -58.25
N LYS A 253 -66.03 109.53 -57.32
CA LYS A 253 -65.76 109.38 -55.87
C LYS A 253 -66.17 108.01 -55.34
N LEU A 254 -67.36 107.52 -55.69
CA LEU A 254 -67.82 106.17 -55.35
C LEU A 254 -66.91 105.10 -55.98
N GLN A 255 -66.45 105.29 -57.22
CA GLN A 255 -65.51 104.39 -57.87
C GLN A 255 -64.15 104.37 -57.16
N THR A 256 -63.61 105.52 -56.72
CA THR A 256 -62.36 105.57 -55.95
C THR A 256 -62.49 104.95 -54.57
N LEU A 257 -63.62 105.13 -53.88
CA LEU A 257 -63.88 104.46 -52.60
C LEU A 257 -64.04 102.94 -52.79
N ASN A 258 -64.66 102.51 -53.88
CA ASN A 258 -64.79 101.09 -54.21
C ASN A 258 -63.42 100.45 -54.53
N THR A 259 -62.55 101.12 -55.30
CA THR A 259 -61.18 100.60 -55.55
C THR A 259 -60.31 100.64 -54.30
N GLN A 260 -60.46 101.63 -53.41
CA GLN A 260 -59.82 101.63 -52.09
C GLN A 260 -60.25 100.44 -51.24
N LEU A 261 -61.56 100.20 -51.10
CA LEU A 261 -62.09 99.03 -50.37
C LEU A 261 -61.67 97.70 -50.99
N GLN A 262 -61.58 97.61 -52.32
CA GLN A 262 -61.03 96.41 -53.01
C GLN A 262 -59.55 96.20 -52.70
N LEU A 263 -58.74 97.27 -52.67
CA LEU A 263 -57.31 97.20 -52.32
C LEU A 263 -57.12 96.84 -50.83
N GLU A 264 -57.94 97.40 -49.94
CA GLU A 264 -57.96 97.03 -48.52
C GLU A 264 -58.35 95.56 -48.34
N GLN A 265 -59.43 95.09 -48.98
CA GLN A 265 -59.85 93.69 -48.96
C GLN A 265 -58.79 92.75 -49.53
N ALA A 266 -58.10 93.13 -50.61
CA ALA A 266 -56.96 92.39 -51.16
C ALA A 266 -55.77 92.37 -50.19
N SER A 267 -55.48 93.48 -49.51
CA SER A 267 -54.40 93.55 -48.53
C SER A 267 -54.70 92.71 -47.28
N LEU A 268 -55.93 92.73 -46.78
CA LEU A 268 -56.39 91.99 -45.61
C LEU A 268 -56.49 90.49 -45.88
N SER A 269 -56.97 90.08 -47.06
CA SER A 269 -56.98 88.67 -47.47
C SER A 269 -55.56 88.13 -47.70
N SER A 270 -54.64 88.94 -48.24
CA SER A 270 -53.21 88.61 -48.31
C SER A 270 -52.60 88.46 -46.91
N GLN A 271 -52.81 89.43 -46.01
CA GLN A 271 -52.35 89.34 -44.62
C GLN A 271 -52.91 88.11 -43.90
N HIS A 272 -54.22 87.85 -44.01
CA HIS A 272 -54.86 86.65 -43.47
C HIS A 272 -54.22 85.38 -44.02
N ALA A 273 -53.99 85.29 -45.34
CA ALA A 273 -53.30 84.15 -45.93
C ALA A 273 -51.88 83.95 -45.38
N THR A 274 -51.11 85.03 -45.17
CA THR A 274 -49.77 84.91 -44.54
C THR A 274 -49.83 84.51 -43.06
N VAL A 275 -50.83 84.96 -42.30
CA VAL A 275 -51.02 84.57 -40.90
C VAL A 275 -51.48 83.12 -40.80
N GLN A 276 -52.41 82.69 -41.65
CA GLN A 276 -52.89 81.31 -41.74
C GLN A 276 -51.77 80.34 -42.16
N ALA A 277 -50.94 80.74 -43.13
CA ALA A 277 -49.75 79.98 -43.52
C ALA A 277 -48.78 79.84 -42.32
N ARG A 278 -48.48 80.94 -41.61
CA ARG A 278 -47.64 80.91 -40.39
C ARG A 278 -48.24 80.06 -39.26
N SER A 279 -49.56 80.06 -39.10
CA SER A 279 -50.25 79.17 -38.14
C SER A 279 -49.98 77.72 -38.49
N SER A 280 -50.31 77.31 -39.73
CA SER A 280 -50.10 75.94 -40.21
C SER A 280 -48.62 75.50 -40.18
N GLU A 281 -47.69 76.42 -40.43
CA GLU A 281 -46.25 76.16 -40.28
C GLU A 281 -45.87 75.95 -38.80
N SER A 282 -46.41 76.76 -37.88
CA SER A 282 -46.18 76.60 -36.44
C SER A 282 -46.79 75.32 -35.88
N GLU A 283 -47.98 74.94 -36.36
CA GLU A 283 -48.67 73.69 -36.03
C GLU A 283 -47.85 72.48 -36.52
N ALA A 284 -47.35 72.54 -37.76
CA ALA A 284 -46.46 71.52 -38.33
C ALA A 284 -45.13 71.40 -37.55
N ARG A 285 -44.53 72.52 -37.14
CA ARG A 285 -43.32 72.53 -36.29
C ARG A 285 -43.60 71.92 -34.90
N CYS A 286 -44.75 72.22 -34.29
CA CYS A 286 -45.15 71.60 -33.02
C CYS A 286 -45.36 70.09 -33.16
N ALA A 287 -46.05 69.66 -34.23
CA ALA A 287 -46.25 68.23 -34.53
C ALA A 287 -44.92 67.49 -34.79
N ALA A 288 -43.95 68.15 -35.44
CA ALA A 288 -42.60 67.60 -35.63
C ALA A 288 -41.84 67.45 -34.30
N LEU A 289 -41.82 68.48 -33.46
CA LEU A 289 -41.18 68.43 -32.13
C LEU A 289 -41.86 67.40 -31.20
N GLU A 290 -43.18 67.25 -31.30
CA GLU A 290 -43.90 66.16 -30.62
C GLU A 290 -43.49 64.77 -31.14
N ALA A 291 -43.29 64.61 -32.45
CA ALA A 291 -42.85 63.35 -33.04
C ALA A 291 -41.41 63.01 -32.61
N GLU A 292 -40.50 63.98 -32.64
CA GLU A 292 -39.13 63.87 -32.11
C GLU A 292 -39.13 63.50 -30.62
N SER A 293 -39.92 64.19 -29.79
CA SER A 293 -40.07 63.86 -28.37
C SER A 293 -40.57 62.43 -28.15
N LYS A 294 -41.46 61.92 -29.01
CA LYS A 294 -41.94 60.54 -28.99
C LYS A 294 -40.90 59.54 -29.49
N VAL A 295 -39.94 59.95 -30.32
CA VAL A 295 -38.76 59.12 -30.70
C VAL A 295 -37.78 59.06 -29.52
N TRP A 296 -37.37 60.20 -28.97
CA TRP A 296 -36.47 60.26 -27.81
C TRP A 296 -37.00 59.48 -26.59
N ALA A 297 -38.32 59.47 -26.37
CA ALA A 297 -38.94 58.65 -25.34
C ALA A 297 -38.73 57.14 -25.57
N ARG A 298 -38.95 56.65 -26.81
CA ARG A 298 -38.73 55.25 -27.18
C ARG A 298 -37.25 54.87 -27.12
N GLU A 299 -36.36 55.71 -27.63
CA GLU A 299 -34.90 55.47 -27.55
C GLU A 299 -34.43 55.39 -26.09
N ARG A 300 -35.02 56.20 -25.19
CA ARG A 300 -34.78 56.10 -23.74
C ARG A 300 -35.29 54.77 -23.18
N GLU A 301 -36.52 54.36 -23.47
CA GLU A 301 -37.09 53.07 -23.05
C GLU A 301 -36.28 51.87 -23.58
N GLU A 302 -35.81 51.94 -24.82
CA GLU A 302 -34.87 50.97 -25.41
C GLU A 302 -33.51 50.98 -24.68
N SER A 303 -32.95 52.15 -24.38
CA SER A 303 -31.69 52.22 -23.62
C SER A 303 -31.84 51.61 -22.21
N VAL A 304 -32.97 51.81 -21.55
CA VAL A 304 -33.26 51.25 -20.22
C VAL A 304 -33.40 49.75 -20.30
N SER A 305 -34.19 49.21 -21.24
CA SER A 305 -34.35 47.77 -21.40
C SER A 305 -33.04 47.06 -21.80
N ARG A 306 -32.18 47.70 -22.62
CA ARG A 306 -30.81 47.22 -22.91
C ARG A 306 -29.94 47.22 -21.64
N MET A 307 -29.97 48.27 -20.82
CA MET A 307 -29.24 48.33 -19.56
C MET A 307 -29.73 47.29 -18.54
N GLU A 308 -31.04 47.07 -18.43
CA GLU A 308 -31.56 46.02 -17.55
C GLU A 308 -31.24 44.60 -18.04
N ALA A 309 -31.19 44.37 -19.36
CA ALA A 309 -30.74 43.08 -19.92
C ALA A 309 -29.29 42.80 -19.52
N LEU A 310 -28.38 43.78 -19.76
CA LEU A 310 -26.99 43.71 -19.30
C LEU A 310 -26.87 43.52 -17.78
N ARG A 311 -27.74 44.14 -16.99
CA ARG A 311 -27.77 43.95 -15.53
C ARG A 311 -28.15 42.52 -15.14
N ARG A 312 -29.19 41.95 -15.76
CA ARG A 312 -29.62 40.55 -15.54
C ARG A 312 -28.56 39.55 -15.99
N ASP A 313 -27.84 39.83 -17.07
CA ASP A 313 -26.74 38.97 -17.53
C ASP A 313 -25.50 39.10 -16.63
N HIS A 314 -25.21 40.28 -16.07
CA HIS A 314 -24.20 40.43 -15.03
C HIS A 314 -24.60 39.67 -13.75
N GLU A 315 -25.84 39.80 -13.27
CA GLU A 315 -26.38 39.03 -12.15
C GLU A 315 -26.20 37.51 -12.35
N ARG A 316 -26.56 37.00 -13.54
CA ARG A 316 -26.35 35.59 -13.94
C ARG A 316 -24.87 35.20 -13.91
N MET A 317 -23.98 36.01 -14.49
CA MET A 317 -22.54 35.73 -14.51
C MET A 317 -21.95 35.72 -13.10
N THR A 318 -22.34 36.65 -12.22
CA THR A 318 -21.88 36.65 -10.83
C THR A 318 -22.39 35.45 -10.03
N ALA A 319 -23.61 34.98 -10.27
CA ALA A 319 -24.13 33.77 -9.64
C ALA A 319 -23.39 32.50 -10.12
N LEU A 320 -23.05 32.43 -11.41
CA LEU A 320 -22.22 31.34 -11.96
C LEU A 320 -20.78 31.37 -11.41
N GLN A 321 -20.20 32.56 -11.24
CA GLN A 321 -18.87 32.72 -10.62
C GLN A 321 -18.89 32.22 -9.16
N GLN A 322 -19.88 32.62 -8.37
CA GLN A 322 -20.04 32.15 -6.99
C GLN A 322 -20.24 30.63 -6.89
N GLN A 323 -20.98 30.03 -7.83
CA GLN A 323 -21.13 28.57 -7.91
C GLN A 323 -19.79 27.89 -8.23
N GLN A 324 -19.02 28.41 -9.19
CA GLN A 324 -17.70 27.90 -9.55
C GLN A 324 -16.67 28.07 -8.43
N GLU A 325 -16.73 29.18 -7.68
CA GLU A 325 -15.89 29.42 -6.49
C GLU A 325 -16.15 28.34 -5.42
N VAL A 326 -17.42 28.07 -5.08
CA VAL A 326 -17.78 27.01 -4.12
C VAL A 326 -17.42 25.61 -4.64
N GLU A 327 -17.64 25.30 -5.92
CA GLU A 327 -17.23 24.02 -6.51
C GLU A 327 -15.71 23.82 -6.45
N LEU A 328 -14.92 24.87 -6.66
CA LEU A 328 -13.46 24.84 -6.53
C LEU A 328 -13.00 24.69 -5.08
N GLU A 329 -13.64 25.37 -4.13
CA GLU A 329 -13.39 25.19 -2.68
C GLU A 329 -13.69 23.75 -2.25
N GLU A 330 -14.84 23.20 -2.62
CA GLU A 330 -15.19 21.79 -2.38
C GLU A 330 -14.17 20.82 -2.99
N LEU A 331 -13.67 21.08 -4.20
CA LEU A 331 -12.65 20.25 -4.85
C LEU A 331 -11.29 20.34 -4.14
N LEU A 332 -10.91 21.51 -3.64
CA LEU A 332 -9.71 21.71 -2.83
C LEU A 332 -9.82 21.00 -1.48
N GLU A 333 -10.99 21.04 -0.82
CA GLU A 333 -11.26 20.27 0.39
C GLU A 333 -11.16 18.77 0.13
N LYS A 334 -11.86 18.24 -0.88
CA LYS A 334 -11.83 16.81 -1.27
C LYS A 334 -10.41 16.36 -1.58
N HIS A 335 -9.62 17.15 -2.30
CA HIS A 335 -8.21 16.89 -2.55
C HIS A 335 -7.36 16.91 -1.26
N SER A 336 -7.61 17.85 -0.33
CA SER A 336 -6.91 17.90 0.96
C SER A 336 -7.21 16.67 1.84
N GLN A 337 -8.46 16.20 1.85
CA GLN A 337 -8.90 14.99 2.54
C GLN A 337 -8.26 13.75 1.92
N LEU A 338 -8.30 13.60 0.59
CA LEU A 338 -7.61 12.53 -0.13
C LEU A 338 -6.10 12.51 0.17
N ARG A 339 -5.45 13.67 0.19
CA ARG A 339 -4.01 13.80 0.53
C ARG A 339 -3.73 13.43 1.98
N SER A 340 -4.64 13.69 2.91
CA SER A 340 -4.55 13.27 4.31
C SER A 340 -4.71 11.75 4.44
N ASN A 341 -5.73 11.19 3.79
CA ASN A 341 -6.02 9.75 3.77
C ASN A 341 -4.86 8.97 3.13
N TYR A 342 -4.27 9.48 2.05
CA TYR A 342 -3.08 8.89 1.42
C TYR A 342 -1.89 8.82 2.36
N ARG A 343 -1.55 9.92 3.07
CA ARG A 343 -0.50 9.93 4.10
C ARG A 343 -0.77 8.94 5.24
N SER A 344 -2.03 8.82 5.68
CA SER A 344 -2.45 7.87 6.70
C SER A 344 -2.26 6.42 6.23
N LEU A 345 -2.65 6.12 4.98
CA LEU A 345 -2.49 4.81 4.36
C LEU A 345 -1.01 4.47 4.14
N GLU A 346 -0.17 5.41 3.70
CA GLU A 346 1.29 5.22 3.64
C GLU A 346 1.88 4.91 5.03
N ALA A 347 1.43 5.60 6.09
CA ALA A 347 1.92 5.35 7.45
C ALA A 347 1.54 3.94 7.92
N GLN A 348 0.28 3.53 7.71
CA GLN A 348 -0.18 2.16 7.98
C GLN A 348 0.60 1.11 7.18
N HIS A 349 0.92 1.40 5.91
CA HIS A 349 1.74 0.50 5.08
C HIS A 349 3.16 0.35 5.65
N ARG A 350 3.80 1.46 6.08
CA ARG A 350 5.14 1.44 6.70
C ARG A 350 5.14 0.72 8.06
N GLU A 351 4.08 0.86 8.85
CA GLU A 351 3.89 0.08 10.08
C GLU A 351 3.74 -1.42 9.80
N LEU A 352 2.96 -1.79 8.77
CA LEU A 352 2.78 -3.20 8.38
C LEU A 352 4.09 -3.80 7.84
N GLU A 353 4.88 -3.03 7.09
CA GLU A 353 6.23 -3.45 6.68
C GLU A 353 7.17 -3.65 7.88
N ALA A 354 7.13 -2.78 8.88
CA ALA A 354 7.95 -2.91 10.08
C ALA A 354 7.58 -4.19 10.84
N ARG A 355 6.28 -4.41 11.10
CA ARG A 355 5.77 -5.62 11.75
C ARG A 355 6.07 -6.89 10.94
N TYR A 356 6.08 -6.82 9.61
CA TYR A 356 6.48 -7.95 8.76
C TYR A 356 7.96 -8.29 8.91
N LYS A 357 8.84 -7.28 8.99
CA LYS A 357 10.28 -7.45 9.24
C LYS A 357 10.52 -8.04 10.64
N GLU A 358 9.86 -7.50 11.67
CA GLU A 358 9.89 -8.04 13.05
C GLU A 358 9.43 -9.51 13.12
N LEU A 359 8.36 -9.87 12.39
CA LEU A 359 7.89 -11.26 12.29
C LEU A 359 8.92 -12.16 11.57
N LEU A 360 9.57 -11.68 10.51
CA LEU A 360 10.60 -12.41 9.79
C LEU A 360 11.84 -12.66 10.68
N ASP A 361 12.27 -11.65 11.44
CA ASP A 361 13.37 -11.75 12.41
C ASP A 361 13.01 -12.66 13.60
N SER A 362 11.75 -12.66 14.03
CA SER A 362 11.28 -13.61 15.05
C SER A 362 11.30 -15.06 14.53
N LYS A 363 10.99 -15.26 13.24
CA LYS A 363 10.99 -16.57 12.58
C LYS A 363 12.40 -17.11 12.40
N THR A 364 13.38 -16.30 11.97
CA THR A 364 14.77 -16.74 11.85
C THR A 364 15.35 -17.14 13.22
N GLN A 365 15.11 -16.36 14.27
CA GLN A 365 15.51 -16.72 15.63
C GLN A 365 14.82 -17.98 16.17
N LEU A 366 13.59 -18.28 15.77
CA LEU A 366 12.91 -19.53 16.12
C LEU A 366 13.51 -20.72 15.36
N GLU A 367 13.82 -20.56 14.07
CA GLU A 367 14.53 -21.57 13.28
C GLU A 367 15.95 -21.83 13.79
N GLU A 368 16.62 -20.83 14.36
CA GLU A 368 17.92 -20.97 15.02
C GLU A 368 17.80 -21.76 16.33
N ARG A 369 16.88 -21.39 17.22
CA ARG A 369 16.62 -22.16 18.46
C ARG A 369 16.15 -23.59 18.19
N GLU A 370 15.40 -23.81 17.11
CA GLU A 370 15.07 -25.16 16.64
C GLU A 370 16.30 -25.96 16.21
N LYS A 371 17.29 -25.34 15.55
CA LYS A 371 18.56 -26.00 15.18
C LYS A 371 19.39 -26.31 16.42
N GLU A 372 19.50 -25.37 17.36
CA GLU A 372 20.16 -25.56 18.65
C GLU A 372 19.59 -26.78 19.38
N ILE A 373 18.28 -26.80 19.64
CA ILE A 373 17.56 -27.91 20.30
C ILE A 373 17.74 -29.24 19.56
N LYS A 374 17.79 -29.23 18.21
CA LYS A 374 18.06 -30.45 17.43
C LYS A 374 19.49 -30.97 17.66
N THR A 375 20.50 -30.10 17.70
CA THR A 375 21.88 -30.51 18.02
C THR A 375 22.07 -30.92 19.48
N GLU A 376 21.34 -30.33 20.43
CA GLU A 376 21.35 -30.75 21.83
C GLU A 376 20.74 -32.14 22.01
N ARG A 377 19.61 -32.43 21.34
CA ARG A 377 19.02 -33.78 21.33
C ARG A 377 19.97 -34.82 20.77
N GLN A 378 20.64 -34.53 19.65
CA GLN A 378 21.64 -35.42 19.07
C GLN A 378 22.80 -35.71 20.05
N LYS A 379 23.36 -34.70 20.71
CA LYS A 379 24.39 -34.88 21.75
C LYS A 379 23.88 -35.73 22.93
N MET A 380 22.65 -35.50 23.39
CA MET A 380 22.05 -36.29 24.47
C MET A 380 21.79 -37.75 24.05
N GLU A 381 21.44 -38.00 22.78
CA GLU A 381 21.29 -39.34 22.21
C GLU A 381 22.64 -40.06 22.06
N GLU A 382 23.68 -39.36 21.60
CA GLU A 382 25.07 -39.84 21.55
C GLU A 382 25.62 -40.16 22.96
N GLU A 383 25.39 -39.27 23.93
CA GLU A 383 25.72 -39.53 25.33
C GLU A 383 24.98 -40.75 25.89
N ALA A 384 23.68 -40.90 25.59
CA ALA A 384 22.89 -42.03 26.05
C ALA A 384 23.40 -43.36 25.44
N GLN A 385 23.68 -43.39 24.14
CA GLN A 385 24.31 -44.55 23.48
C GLN A 385 25.65 -44.89 24.13
N SER A 386 26.50 -43.89 24.34
CA SER A 386 27.82 -44.06 24.95
C SER A 386 27.74 -44.48 26.44
N ARG A 387 26.68 -44.12 27.18
CA ARG A 387 26.42 -44.65 28.54
C ARG A 387 26.08 -46.14 28.49
N ILE A 388 25.18 -46.55 27.59
CA ILE A 388 24.80 -47.96 27.39
C ILE A 388 26.01 -48.81 26.96
N GLU A 389 26.94 -48.25 26.17
CA GLU A 389 28.21 -48.93 25.84
C GLU A 389 29.09 -49.17 27.07
N ARG A 390 29.29 -48.15 27.91
CA ARG A 390 30.03 -48.29 29.18
C ARG A 390 29.35 -49.27 30.14
N GLU A 391 28.02 -49.31 30.18
CA GLU A 391 27.26 -50.28 30.98
C GLU A 391 27.53 -51.72 30.52
N ARG A 392 27.49 -51.98 29.21
CA ARG A 392 27.87 -53.29 28.63
C ARG A 392 29.32 -53.67 28.89
N GLU A 393 30.24 -52.70 28.91
CA GLU A 393 31.65 -52.94 29.27
C GLU A 393 31.81 -53.28 30.75
N LEU A 394 31.09 -52.59 31.64
CA LEU A 394 31.03 -52.91 33.07
C LEU A 394 30.40 -54.28 33.32
N GLU A 395 29.41 -54.70 32.54
CA GLU A 395 28.82 -56.05 32.60
C GLU A 395 29.84 -57.12 32.20
N ARG A 396 30.55 -56.97 31.07
CA ARG A 396 31.63 -57.88 30.67
C ARG A 396 32.73 -57.98 31.73
N LEU A 397 33.16 -56.84 32.28
CA LEU A 397 34.18 -56.80 33.33
C LEU A 397 33.70 -57.42 34.65
N ARG A 398 32.40 -57.41 34.96
CA ARG A 398 31.81 -58.17 36.07
C ARG A 398 31.83 -59.67 35.78
N GLU A 399 31.37 -60.11 34.61
CA GLU A 399 31.42 -61.52 34.21
C GLU A 399 32.85 -62.07 34.28
N ASP A 400 33.85 -61.35 33.76
CA ASP A 400 35.25 -61.76 33.81
C ASP A 400 35.82 -61.73 35.24
N ASN A 401 35.37 -60.79 36.09
CA ASN A 401 35.73 -60.82 37.51
C ASN A 401 35.13 -62.03 38.23
N GLU A 402 33.87 -62.38 37.96
CA GLU A 402 33.20 -63.57 38.52
C GLU A 402 33.85 -64.87 38.04
N ARG A 403 34.23 -64.95 36.75
CA ARG A 403 35.03 -66.06 36.19
C ARG A 403 36.37 -66.22 36.89
N LEU A 404 37.10 -65.11 37.10
CA LEU A 404 38.38 -65.12 37.83
C LEU A 404 38.21 -65.48 39.31
N GLN A 405 37.15 -65.01 39.98
CA GLN A 405 36.82 -65.40 41.35
C GLN A 405 36.46 -66.89 41.47
N ALA A 406 35.77 -67.47 40.47
CA ALA A 406 35.50 -68.91 40.44
C ALA A 406 36.81 -69.70 40.30
N GLN A 407 37.64 -69.36 39.32
CA GLN A 407 38.97 -69.97 39.14
C GLN A 407 39.86 -69.85 40.39
N GLN A 408 39.79 -68.73 41.12
CA GLN A 408 40.50 -68.56 42.39
C GLN A 408 39.98 -69.50 43.49
N LYS A 409 38.66 -69.72 43.58
CA LYS A 409 38.05 -70.65 44.54
C LYS A 409 38.44 -72.10 44.21
N ASP A 410 38.37 -72.48 42.94
CA ASP A 410 38.75 -73.81 42.46
C ASP A 410 40.25 -74.07 42.72
N TRP A 411 41.11 -73.08 42.47
CA TRP A 411 42.54 -73.16 42.78
C TRP A 411 42.80 -73.33 44.29
N LEU A 412 42.13 -72.54 45.14
CA LEU A 412 42.22 -72.66 46.60
C LEU A 412 41.72 -74.01 47.11
N ALA A 413 40.67 -74.57 46.52
CA ALA A 413 40.19 -75.91 46.82
C ALA A 413 41.26 -76.97 46.46
N SER A 414 41.82 -76.90 45.25
CA SER A 414 42.91 -77.80 44.82
C SER A 414 44.16 -77.69 45.71
N GLN A 415 44.48 -76.48 46.20
CA GLN A 415 45.57 -76.26 47.14
C GLN A 415 45.27 -76.92 48.50
N ALA A 416 44.04 -76.81 49.01
CA ALA A 416 43.63 -77.46 50.24
C ALA A 416 43.63 -78.99 50.12
N GLU A 417 43.20 -79.54 49.00
CA GLU A 417 43.28 -80.98 48.69
C GLU A 417 44.73 -81.47 48.64
N LEU A 418 45.63 -80.76 47.95
CA LEU A 418 47.05 -81.10 47.91
C LEU A 418 47.73 -81.01 49.28
N LEU A 419 47.34 -80.04 50.12
CA LEU A 419 47.82 -79.94 51.50
C LEU A 419 47.28 -81.08 52.38
N ALA A 420 46.05 -81.53 52.17
CA ALA A 420 45.47 -82.69 52.85
C ALA A 420 46.13 -84.00 52.41
N GLN A 421 46.34 -84.21 51.11
CA GLN A 421 47.13 -85.34 50.58
C GLN A 421 48.55 -85.32 51.16
N GLY A 422 49.18 -84.14 51.23
CA GLY A 422 50.50 -83.95 51.83
C GLY A 422 50.56 -84.15 53.36
N SER A 423 49.43 -84.14 54.07
CA SER A 423 49.36 -84.51 55.50
C SER A 423 49.09 -86.00 55.69
N VAL A 424 48.24 -86.61 54.85
CA VAL A 424 48.01 -88.06 54.80
C VAL A 424 49.32 -88.80 54.47
N LEU A 425 50.02 -88.41 53.40
CA LEU A 425 51.30 -89.03 53.02
C LEU A 425 52.38 -88.91 54.12
N LYS A 426 52.33 -87.85 54.94
CA LYS A 426 53.22 -87.71 56.12
C LYS A 426 52.81 -88.66 57.25
N ALA A 427 51.51 -88.83 57.50
CA ALA A 427 51.01 -89.78 58.49
C ALA A 427 51.29 -91.23 58.09
N GLU A 428 51.10 -91.58 56.81
CA GLU A 428 51.47 -92.88 56.23
C GLU A 428 52.98 -93.13 56.36
N LEU A 429 53.81 -92.17 55.95
CA LEU A 429 55.27 -92.25 56.12
C LEU A 429 55.68 -92.43 57.59
N SER A 430 55.05 -91.73 58.53
CA SER A 430 55.27 -91.92 59.97
C SER A 430 54.82 -93.30 60.45
N SER A 431 53.70 -93.82 59.95
CA SER A 431 53.21 -95.17 60.27
C SER A 431 54.19 -96.23 59.77
N SER A 432 54.62 -96.17 58.50
CA SER A 432 55.60 -97.10 57.95
C SER A 432 56.99 -96.95 58.58
N GLN A 433 57.37 -95.76 59.08
CA GLN A 433 58.57 -95.61 59.91
C GLN A 433 58.43 -96.31 61.26
N LEU A 434 57.28 -96.17 61.95
CA LEU A 434 57.01 -96.88 63.20
C LEU A 434 57.00 -98.40 62.99
N GLU A 435 56.33 -98.89 61.94
CA GLU A 435 56.37 -100.31 61.54
C GLU A 435 57.80 -100.78 61.25
N ARG A 436 58.61 -99.97 60.55
CA ARG A 436 60.03 -100.30 60.31
C ARG A 436 60.81 -100.42 61.61
N THR A 437 60.67 -99.47 62.55
CA THR A 437 61.35 -99.54 63.86
C THR A 437 60.85 -100.70 64.73
N ARG A 438 59.56 -101.05 64.62
CA ARG A 438 58.99 -102.24 65.27
C ARG A 438 59.61 -103.53 64.70
N LEU A 439 59.66 -103.67 63.37
CA LEU A 439 60.26 -104.83 62.71
C LEU A 439 61.77 -104.90 62.95
N GLU A 440 62.47 -103.77 63.05
CA GLU A 440 63.88 -103.71 63.48
C GLU A 440 64.07 -104.25 64.91
N GLY A 441 63.14 -103.95 65.83
CA GLY A 441 63.12 -104.47 67.20
C GLY A 441 62.73 -105.96 67.29
N GLU A 442 61.76 -106.41 66.49
CA GLU A 442 61.41 -107.83 66.38
C GLU A 442 62.61 -108.62 65.80
N LEU A 443 63.33 -108.05 64.83
CA LEU A 443 64.57 -108.61 64.29
C LEU A 443 65.74 -108.60 65.29
N SER A 444 65.85 -107.61 66.19
CA SER A 444 66.88 -107.64 67.24
C SER A 444 66.59 -108.70 68.30
N ALA A 445 65.33 -108.83 68.75
CA ALA A 445 64.92 -109.90 69.66
C ALA A 445 65.11 -111.30 69.05
N LEU A 446 64.85 -111.47 67.74
CA LEU A 446 65.14 -112.71 67.02
C LEU A 446 66.65 -112.99 66.92
N ARG A 447 67.51 -111.97 66.80
CA ARG A 447 68.97 -112.14 66.84
C ARG A 447 69.46 -112.52 68.24
N GLU A 448 68.96 -111.88 69.29
CA GLU A 448 69.32 -112.18 70.69
C GLU A 448 68.89 -113.60 71.09
N THR A 449 67.66 -114.00 70.73
CA THR A 449 67.19 -115.38 70.99
C THR A 449 68.01 -116.40 70.21
N ASN A 450 68.34 -116.15 68.94
CA ASN A 450 69.22 -117.04 68.16
C ASN A 450 70.64 -117.13 68.76
N GLN A 451 71.25 -116.01 69.17
CA GLN A 451 72.52 -116.02 69.89
C GLN A 451 72.45 -116.80 71.21
N SER A 452 71.33 -116.73 71.94
CA SER A 452 71.11 -117.51 73.17
C SER A 452 70.96 -119.01 72.87
N LEU A 453 70.37 -119.37 71.73
CA LEU A 453 70.29 -120.74 71.23
C LEU A 453 71.67 -121.24 70.82
N ASP A 454 72.47 -120.46 70.08
CA ASP A 454 73.86 -120.79 69.74
C ASP A 454 74.71 -121.03 70.99
N LEU A 455 74.60 -120.16 72.01
CA LEU A 455 75.27 -120.35 73.30
C LEU A 455 74.78 -121.61 74.03
N SER A 456 73.49 -121.95 73.94
CA SER A 456 72.96 -123.20 74.51
C SER A 456 73.46 -124.44 73.76
N SER A 457 73.58 -124.35 72.43
CA SER A 457 74.09 -125.39 71.54
C SER A 457 75.59 -125.65 71.80
N ALA A 458 76.38 -124.59 71.99
CA ALA A 458 77.78 -124.69 72.40
C ALA A 458 77.93 -125.36 73.79
N ARG A 459 77.06 -125.03 74.76
CA ARG A 459 77.03 -125.70 76.08
C ARG A 459 76.67 -127.18 75.97
N LEU A 460 75.63 -127.52 75.19
CA LEU A 460 75.24 -128.91 74.90
C LEU A 460 76.35 -129.69 74.20
N THR A 461 77.05 -129.06 73.25
CA THR A 461 78.20 -129.65 72.55
C THR A 461 79.35 -129.93 73.52
N SER A 462 79.65 -129.02 74.45
CA SER A 462 80.64 -129.24 75.51
C SER A 462 80.25 -130.36 76.48
N GLN A 463 78.97 -130.43 76.88
CA GLN A 463 78.45 -131.55 77.69
C GLN A 463 78.54 -132.89 76.93
N TYR A 464 78.26 -132.90 75.63
CA TYR A 464 78.38 -134.10 74.78
C TYR A 464 79.84 -134.55 74.63
N GLN A 465 80.79 -133.62 74.47
CA GLN A 465 82.23 -133.91 74.46
C GLN A 465 82.68 -134.52 75.80
N LEU A 466 82.24 -133.96 76.94
CA LEU A 466 82.55 -134.50 78.27
C LEU A 466 81.95 -135.90 78.48
N LEU A 467 80.69 -136.12 78.08
CA LEU A 467 80.06 -137.45 78.10
C LEU A 467 80.78 -138.46 77.20
N THR A 468 81.32 -138.01 76.06
CA THR A 468 82.11 -138.86 75.14
C THR A 468 83.45 -139.25 75.76
N GLN A 469 84.13 -138.33 76.46
CA GLN A 469 85.34 -138.63 77.24
C GLN A 469 85.05 -139.62 78.38
N LEU A 470 84.01 -139.37 79.19
CA LEU A 470 83.60 -140.27 80.27
C LEU A 470 83.23 -141.67 79.75
N LYS A 471 82.54 -141.76 78.61
CA LYS A 471 82.24 -143.03 77.94
C LYS A 471 83.52 -143.76 77.49
N GLY A 472 84.50 -143.05 76.96
CA GLY A 472 85.82 -143.59 76.61
C GLY A 472 86.52 -144.22 77.83
N ASN A 473 86.60 -143.49 78.94
CA ASN A 473 87.18 -143.99 80.18
C ASN A 473 86.46 -145.26 80.69
N MET A 474 85.12 -145.26 80.70
CA MET A 474 84.34 -146.44 81.11
C MET A 474 84.54 -147.64 80.16
N GLU A 475 84.77 -147.41 78.87
CA GLU A 475 85.10 -148.47 77.90
C GLU A 475 86.52 -149.02 78.08
N GLU A 476 87.46 -148.22 78.56
CA GLU A 476 88.82 -148.64 78.95
C GLU A 476 88.81 -149.46 80.25
N GLU A 477 88.08 -149.01 81.28
CA GLU A 477 87.91 -149.79 82.52
C GLU A 477 87.23 -151.15 82.26
N ASN A 478 86.18 -151.18 81.44
CA ASN A 478 85.55 -152.45 81.03
C ASN A 478 86.50 -153.37 80.24
N ARG A 479 87.42 -152.80 79.45
CA ARG A 479 88.43 -153.57 78.71
C ARG A 479 89.41 -154.25 79.67
N HIS A 480 89.90 -153.52 80.67
CA HIS A 480 90.75 -154.09 81.72
C HIS A 480 90.03 -155.14 82.60
N LEU A 481 88.75 -154.93 82.93
CA LEU A 481 87.94 -155.93 83.63
C LEU A 481 87.72 -157.19 82.78
N ALA A 482 87.59 -157.06 81.46
CA ALA A 482 87.51 -158.20 80.55
C ALA A 482 88.85 -158.95 80.44
N GLU A 483 89.98 -158.25 80.43
CA GLU A 483 91.33 -158.83 80.46
C GLU A 483 91.56 -159.64 81.76
N GLN A 484 91.16 -159.10 82.91
CA GLN A 484 91.20 -159.79 84.21
C GLN A 484 90.31 -161.03 84.26
N ASN A 485 89.09 -160.97 83.70
CA ASN A 485 88.23 -162.15 83.58
C ASN A 485 88.86 -163.22 82.65
N GLN A 486 89.51 -162.80 81.57
CA GLN A 486 90.14 -163.75 80.64
C GLN A 486 91.40 -164.43 81.22
N SER A 487 92.12 -163.80 82.16
CA SER A 487 93.20 -164.47 82.89
C SER A 487 92.65 -165.45 83.94
N LEU A 488 91.65 -165.05 84.74
CA LEU A 488 90.98 -165.96 85.69
C LEU A 488 90.35 -167.19 85.02
N LEU A 489 89.85 -167.05 83.79
CA LEU A 489 89.35 -168.17 82.97
C LEU A 489 90.47 -169.13 82.49
N LYS A 490 91.70 -168.64 82.31
CA LYS A 490 92.86 -169.49 81.97
C LYS A 490 93.32 -170.31 83.18
N GLU A 491 93.37 -169.71 84.36
CA GLU A 491 93.67 -170.42 85.62
C GLU A 491 92.63 -171.51 85.92
N ASN A 492 91.33 -171.20 85.77
CA ASN A 492 90.27 -172.19 85.97
C ASN A 492 90.38 -173.40 85.01
N ARG A 493 90.83 -173.22 83.78
CA ARG A 493 91.07 -174.32 82.84
C ARG A 493 92.24 -175.20 83.28
N ALA A 494 93.37 -174.60 83.66
CA ALA A 494 94.53 -175.35 84.16
C ALA A 494 94.22 -176.14 85.44
N LEU A 495 93.38 -175.60 86.33
CA LEU A 495 92.90 -176.30 87.53
C LEU A 495 91.96 -177.47 87.20
N LEU A 496 91.09 -177.32 86.18
CA LEU A 496 90.24 -178.39 85.68
C LEU A 496 91.05 -179.51 85.04
N GLU A 497 92.06 -179.18 84.24
CA GLU A 497 92.97 -180.16 83.61
C GLU A 497 93.71 -180.99 84.68
N GLN A 498 94.30 -180.34 85.69
CA GLN A 498 94.87 -181.06 86.85
C GLN A 498 93.85 -181.94 87.60
N SER A 499 92.57 -181.56 87.63
CA SER A 499 91.53 -182.35 88.31
C SER A 499 91.19 -183.64 87.55
N LEU A 500 91.27 -183.61 86.22
CA LEU A 500 91.06 -184.77 85.36
C LEU A 500 92.26 -185.73 85.42
N GLU A 501 93.49 -185.21 85.37
CA GLU A 501 94.70 -186.03 85.49
C GLU A 501 94.74 -186.80 86.83
N ARG A 502 94.40 -186.15 87.95
CA ARG A 502 94.28 -186.80 89.27
C ARG A 502 93.20 -187.87 89.30
N ARG A 503 92.08 -187.65 88.61
CA ARG A 503 90.98 -188.61 88.51
C ARG A 503 91.40 -189.86 87.73
N ASP A 504 92.09 -189.71 86.61
CA ASP A 504 92.50 -190.85 85.78
C ASP A 504 93.62 -191.66 86.46
N GLN A 505 94.50 -191.00 87.23
CA GLN A 505 95.46 -191.65 88.14
C GLN A 505 94.78 -192.47 89.24
N HIS A 506 93.61 -192.04 89.75
CA HIS A 506 92.82 -192.86 90.69
C HIS A 506 92.15 -194.06 90.01
N TYR A 507 91.65 -193.92 88.78
CA TYR A 507 91.01 -195.01 88.04
C TYR A 507 91.99 -196.14 87.68
N SER A 508 93.26 -195.84 87.37
CA SER A 508 94.28 -196.87 87.13
C SER A 508 94.64 -197.64 88.41
N GLN A 509 94.88 -196.95 89.52
CA GLN A 509 95.12 -197.56 90.83
C GLN A 509 93.96 -198.47 91.27
N GLN A 510 92.71 -198.06 91.04
CA GLN A 510 91.53 -198.84 91.42
C GLN A 510 91.43 -200.18 90.66
N ARG A 511 91.95 -200.26 89.43
CA ARG A 511 92.06 -201.53 88.68
C ARG A 511 93.03 -202.50 89.34
N GLU A 512 94.26 -202.05 89.65
CA GLU A 512 95.27 -202.91 90.27
C GLU A 512 94.81 -203.52 91.60
N TYR A 513 94.06 -202.76 92.41
CA TYR A 513 93.51 -203.26 93.68
C TYR A 513 92.44 -204.35 93.48
N GLN A 514 91.68 -204.32 92.38
CA GLN A 514 90.70 -205.36 92.05
C GLN A 514 91.38 -206.66 91.60
N GLU A 515 92.48 -206.57 90.84
CA GLU A 515 93.25 -207.73 90.37
C GLU A 515 93.90 -208.47 91.55
N LYS A 516 94.58 -207.73 92.45
CA LYS A 516 95.18 -208.27 93.70
C LYS A 516 94.13 -208.91 94.63
N LEU A 517 92.89 -208.39 94.64
CA LEU A 517 91.75 -208.98 95.36
C LEU A 517 91.28 -210.32 94.78
N SER A 518 91.55 -210.60 93.51
CA SER A 518 91.23 -211.88 92.88
C SER A 518 92.24 -212.98 93.22
N GLU A 519 93.50 -212.60 93.43
CA GLU A 519 94.61 -213.50 93.79
C GLU A 519 94.48 -213.99 95.24
N LEU A 520 94.29 -213.06 96.19
CA LEU A 520 94.08 -213.38 97.62
C LEU A 520 92.90 -214.34 97.87
N ARG A 521 91.87 -214.31 97.00
CA ARG A 521 90.75 -215.26 97.06
C ARG A 521 91.16 -216.67 96.63
N ARG A 522 92.02 -216.81 95.61
CA ARG A 522 92.62 -218.10 95.20
C ARG A 522 93.58 -218.66 96.25
N GLU A 523 94.29 -217.81 96.98
CA GLU A 523 95.19 -218.26 98.06
C GLU A 523 94.41 -218.72 99.30
N LYS A 524 93.38 -217.97 99.71
CA LYS A 524 92.46 -218.39 100.79
C LYS A 524 91.86 -219.77 100.50
N GLN A 525 91.51 -220.04 99.24
CA GLN A 525 90.93 -221.31 98.83
C GLN A 525 91.89 -222.50 99.02
N LYS A 526 93.20 -222.30 98.84
CA LYS A 526 94.25 -223.32 99.07
C LYS A 526 94.64 -223.52 100.54
N LEU A 527 94.36 -222.54 101.41
CA LEU A 527 94.66 -222.63 102.84
C LEU A 527 93.58 -223.38 103.63
N VAL A 528 92.31 -223.25 103.24
CA VAL A 528 91.21 -224.00 103.88
C VAL A 528 91.34 -225.50 103.65
N GLU A 529 91.75 -225.91 102.45
CA GLU A 529 92.04 -227.32 102.10
C GLU A 529 93.13 -227.93 103.00
N LYS A 530 94.12 -227.15 103.46
CA LYS A 530 95.19 -227.64 104.34
C LYS A 530 94.84 -227.74 105.83
N ILE A 531 93.81 -227.05 106.29
CA ILE A 531 93.49 -226.98 107.74
C ILE A 531 92.60 -228.15 108.17
N MET A 532 91.72 -228.65 107.31
CA MET A 532 90.79 -229.73 107.69
C MET A 532 91.36 -231.15 107.58
N ASP A 533 92.51 -231.34 106.92
CA ASP A 533 93.26 -232.62 106.93
C ASP A 533 93.95 -232.91 108.28
N GLN A 534 94.00 -231.95 109.21
CA GLN A 534 94.70 -232.07 110.50
C GLN A 534 93.81 -232.34 111.72
N TYR A 535 92.54 -232.70 111.53
CA TYR A 535 91.69 -233.28 112.58
C TYR A 535 90.74 -234.35 112.00
N ARG A 536 90.72 -235.63 112.39
CA ARG A 536 91.56 -236.43 113.31
C ARG A 536 91.96 -235.78 114.63
#